data_AF-A0A972NXH2-F1
#
_entry.id   AF-A0A972NXH2-F1
#
_cell.length_a   1.000
_cell.length_b   1.000
_cell.length_c   1.000
_cell.angle_alpha   90.00
_cell.angle_beta   90.00
_cell.angle_gamma   90.00
#
_symmetry.space_group_name_H-M   'P 1'
#
loop_
_entity.id
_entity.type
_entity.pdbx_description
1 polymer ?
#
loop_
_entity_poly.entity_id
_entity_poly.type
_entity_poly.pdbx_seq_one_letter_code
_entity_poly.pdbx_strand_id
1 'polypeptide(L)'
;MITDIECRSEIGPNLDRAKLKPYWGEYFSFENDAPELHALSETALQAELDRMRIQARPFLDAQQAISKILTGFGSQHNFHRQFNERFDSKPSQVLGMQLYELVAGDSEWWVFLPTQHTGHAFPHATYFIPRDDDRYVRLVHRNLV
;
A
#
# COMPACT_ATOMS: atom_id res chain seq x y z
N MET A 1 -4.30 -11.56 5.58
CA MET A 1 -3.83 -11.14 6.91
C MET A 1 -2.42 -10.62 6.74
N ILE A 2 -2.23 -9.30 6.83
CA ILE A 2 -0.91 -8.66 6.74
C ILE A 2 -0.40 -8.47 8.17
N THR A 3 0.77 -9.02 8.45
CA THR A 3 1.44 -8.86 9.75
C THR A 3 2.52 -7.80 9.63
N ASP A 4 2.92 -7.21 10.75
CA ASP A 4 4.12 -6.38 10.79
C ASP A 4 5.38 -7.17 10.32
N ILE A 5 6.47 -6.46 10.07
CA ILE A 5 7.74 -7.02 9.59
C ILE A 5 8.34 -8.09 10.52
N GLU A 6 7.95 -8.11 11.79
CA GLU A 6 8.40 -9.09 12.77
C GLU A 6 7.42 -10.28 12.91
N CYS A 7 6.33 -10.27 12.13
CA CYS A 7 5.19 -11.18 12.26
C CYS A 7 4.58 -11.19 13.68
N ARG A 8 4.73 -10.09 14.43
CA ARG A 8 4.32 -10.00 15.84
C ARG A 8 2.92 -9.44 16.03
N SER A 9 2.48 -8.58 15.11
CA SER A 9 1.19 -7.91 15.17
C SER A 9 0.41 -8.11 13.88
N GLU A 10 -0.86 -8.49 14.00
CA GLU A 10 -1.83 -8.34 12.93
C GLU A 10 -2.09 -6.83 12.77
N ILE A 11 -1.49 -6.22 11.75
CA ILE A 11 -1.87 -4.87 11.36
C ILE A 11 -3.10 -5.04 10.48
N GLY A 12 -4.24 -5.09 11.15
CA GLY A 12 -5.55 -5.16 10.50
C GLY A 12 -5.87 -3.87 9.72
N PRO A 13 -6.99 -3.86 8.98
CA PRO A 13 -7.41 -2.77 8.10
C PRO A 13 -7.58 -1.41 8.80
N ASN A 14 -7.69 -1.41 10.13
CA ASN A 14 -8.02 -0.23 10.91
C ASN A 14 -6.81 0.56 11.43
N LEU A 15 -5.58 0.24 10.96
CA LEU A 15 -4.31 0.94 11.26
C LEU A 15 -4.27 1.68 12.61
N ASP A 16 -4.26 0.91 13.71
CA ASP A 16 -4.31 1.47 15.06
C ASP A 16 -3.06 2.34 15.35
N ARG A 17 -3.25 3.66 15.30
CA ARG A 17 -2.18 4.67 15.50
C ARG A 17 -1.37 4.44 16.78
N ALA A 18 -2.00 3.94 17.85
CA ALA A 18 -1.33 3.69 19.12
C ALA A 18 -0.32 2.53 19.07
N LYS A 19 -0.44 1.64 18.07
CA LYS A 19 0.43 0.48 17.86
C LYS A 19 1.48 0.72 16.76
N LEU A 20 1.30 1.77 15.97
CA LEU A 20 2.19 2.09 14.86
C LEU A 20 3.43 2.86 15.32
N LYS A 21 4.52 2.70 14.56
CA LYS A 21 5.78 3.38 14.85
C LYS A 21 5.67 4.88 14.52
N PRO A 22 6.46 5.75 15.18
CA PRO A 22 6.39 7.21 14.97
C PRO A 22 6.54 7.67 13.51
N TYR A 23 7.25 6.91 12.67
CA TYR A 23 7.44 7.27 11.26
C TYR A 23 6.15 7.28 10.43
N TRP A 24 5.05 6.70 10.93
CA TRP A 24 3.72 6.80 10.32
C TRP A 24 3.08 8.18 10.48
N GLY A 25 3.64 9.05 11.33
CA GLY A 25 3.08 10.38 11.61
C GLY A 25 2.85 11.20 10.35
N GLU A 26 3.83 11.21 9.43
CA GLU A 26 3.75 11.93 8.15
C GLU A 26 2.67 11.38 7.21
N TYR A 27 2.38 10.08 7.27
CA TYR A 27 1.25 9.53 6.52
C TYR A 27 -0.09 10.09 7.02
N PHE A 28 -0.28 10.13 8.34
CA PHE A 28 -1.49 10.70 8.91
C PHE A 28 -1.56 12.22 8.69
N SER A 29 -0.44 12.94 8.74
CA SER A 29 -0.42 14.36 8.34
C SER A 29 -0.81 14.53 6.87
N PHE A 30 -0.33 13.66 5.98
CA PHE A 30 -0.69 13.69 4.57
C PHE A 30 -2.20 13.49 4.32
N GLU A 31 -2.79 12.50 4.99
CA GLU A 31 -4.24 12.24 4.98
C GLU A 31 -5.06 13.47 5.41
N ASN A 32 -4.65 14.16 6.47
CA ASN A 32 -5.42 15.24 7.09
C ASN A 32 -5.13 16.63 6.49
N ASP A 33 -3.87 16.94 6.20
CA ASP A 33 -3.41 18.28 5.82
C ASP A 33 -3.39 18.49 4.29
N ALA A 34 -3.46 17.40 3.51
CA ALA A 34 -3.55 17.44 2.06
C ALA A 34 -4.56 16.44 1.49
N PRO A 35 -5.85 16.52 1.89
CA PRO A 35 -6.86 15.52 1.55
C PRO A 35 -7.09 15.34 0.05
N GLU A 36 -6.95 16.42 -0.74
CA GLU A 36 -7.06 16.36 -2.20
C GLU A 36 -5.89 15.58 -2.85
N LEU A 37 -4.66 15.80 -2.36
CA LEU A 37 -3.50 15.05 -2.82
C LEU A 37 -3.57 13.59 -2.39
N HIS A 38 -4.04 13.36 -1.16
CA HIS A 38 -4.28 12.02 -0.63
C HIS A 38 -5.29 11.25 -1.48
N ALA A 39 -6.44 11.84 -1.79
CA ALA A 39 -7.46 11.20 -2.62
C ALA A 39 -6.97 10.91 -4.05
N LEU A 40 -6.18 11.83 -4.62
CA LEU A 40 -5.59 11.66 -5.95
C LEU A 40 -4.59 10.49 -5.97
N SER A 41 -3.71 10.40 -4.98
CA SER A 41 -2.78 9.27 -4.88
C SER A 41 -3.45 7.97 -4.53
N GLU A 42 -4.45 7.97 -3.65
CA GLU A 42 -5.27 6.82 -3.30
C GLU A 42 -5.94 6.22 -4.53
N THR A 43 -6.61 7.06 -5.33
CA THR A 43 -7.28 6.65 -6.57
C THR A 43 -6.30 5.97 -7.54
N ALA A 44 -5.10 6.54 -7.70
CA ALA A 44 -4.07 5.99 -8.58
C ALA A 44 -3.51 4.65 -8.07
N LEU A 45 -3.30 4.53 -6.76
CA LEU A 45 -2.85 3.30 -6.11
C LEU A 45 -3.91 2.20 -6.21
N GLN A 46 -5.17 2.53 -5.96
CA GLN A 46 -6.30 1.59 -6.08
C GLN A 46 -6.44 1.08 -7.52
N ALA A 47 -6.35 1.97 -8.52
CA ALA A 47 -6.40 1.57 -9.92
C ALA A 47 -5.25 0.60 -10.29
N GLU A 48 -4.06 0.80 -9.73
CA GLU A 48 -2.92 -0.09 -9.94
C GLU A 48 -3.13 -1.46 -9.26
N LEU A 49 -3.68 -1.49 -8.05
CA LEU A 49 -4.07 -2.73 -7.36
C LEU A 49 -5.09 -3.52 -8.17
N ASP A 50 -6.16 -2.87 -8.64
CA ASP A 50 -7.20 -3.50 -9.43
C ASP A 50 -6.63 -4.05 -10.76
N ARG A 51 -5.71 -3.32 -11.39
CA ARG A 51 -4.99 -3.76 -12.59
C ARG A 51 -4.14 -5.01 -12.36
N MET A 52 -3.47 -5.11 -11.22
CA MET A 52 -2.67 -6.30 -10.87
C MET A 52 -3.55 -7.49 -10.51
N ARG A 53 -4.70 -7.26 -9.87
CA ARG A 53 -5.62 -8.32 -9.41
C ARG A 53 -6.14 -9.21 -10.55
N ILE A 54 -6.39 -8.63 -11.72
CA ILE A 54 -6.91 -9.33 -12.89
C ILE A 54 -5.84 -10.08 -13.71
N GLN A 55 -4.56 -9.97 -13.35
CA GLN A 55 -3.51 -10.71 -14.03
C GLN A 55 -3.56 -12.21 -13.71
N ALA A 56 -3.07 -13.03 -14.63
CA ALA A 56 -2.98 -14.48 -14.43
C ALA A 56 -2.12 -14.84 -13.21
N ARG A 57 -1.12 -14.01 -12.89
CA ARG A 57 -0.28 -14.11 -11.69
C ARG A 57 -0.25 -12.73 -11.01
N PRO A 58 -1.20 -12.43 -10.10
CA PRO A 58 -1.26 -11.13 -9.44
C PRO A 58 -0.03 -10.90 -8.57
N PHE A 59 0.74 -9.89 -8.95
CA PHE A 59 2.00 -9.51 -8.31
C PHE A 59 2.14 -8.00 -8.38
N LEU A 60 2.50 -7.38 -7.26
CA LEU A 60 2.71 -5.95 -7.15
C LEU A 60 4.02 -5.69 -6.41
N ASP A 61 4.98 -5.11 -7.11
CA ASP A 61 6.18 -4.50 -6.55
C ASP A 61 5.84 -3.03 -6.23
N ALA A 62 5.84 -2.68 -4.95
CA ALA A 62 5.48 -1.35 -4.48
C ALA A 62 6.38 -0.27 -5.07
N GLN A 63 7.66 -0.56 -5.27
CA GLN A 63 8.62 0.42 -5.77
C GLN A 63 8.29 0.78 -7.20
N GLN A 64 7.99 -0.24 -8.01
CA GLN A 64 7.62 -0.07 -9.41
C GLN A 64 6.27 0.65 -9.53
N ALA A 65 5.28 0.23 -8.74
CA ALA A 65 3.95 0.85 -8.72
C ALA A 65 4.03 2.34 -8.33
N ILE A 66 4.69 2.66 -7.22
CA ILE A 66 4.85 4.03 -6.72
C ILE A 66 5.65 4.88 -7.69
N SER A 67 6.75 4.36 -8.26
CA SER A 67 7.57 5.10 -9.22
C SER A 67 6.78 5.44 -10.49
N LYS A 68 5.95 4.51 -10.97
CA LYS A 68 5.05 4.73 -12.11
C LYS A 68 4.03 5.83 -11.80
N ILE A 69 3.39 5.79 -10.63
CA ILE A 69 2.41 6.80 -10.20
C ILE A 69 3.06 8.18 -10.07
N LEU A 70 4.20 8.28 -9.38
CA LEU A 70 4.93 9.54 -9.23
C LEU A 70 5.37 10.12 -10.57
N THR A 71 5.79 9.28 -11.53
CA THR A 71 6.13 9.73 -12.89
C THR A 71 4.89 10.28 -13.60
N GLY A 72 3.77 9.57 -13.53
CA GLY A 72 2.49 10.04 -14.08
C GLY A 72 2.07 11.38 -13.48
N PHE A 73 2.14 11.49 -12.16
CA PHE A 73 1.84 12.73 -11.46
C PHE A 73 2.80 13.85 -11.82
N GLY A 74 4.11 13.62 -11.92
CA GLY A 74 5.05 14.66 -12.36
C GLY A 74 4.72 15.21 -13.76
N SER A 75 4.12 14.41 -14.64
CA SER A 75 3.73 14.83 -15.99
C SER A 75 2.36 15.54 -16.06
N GLN A 76 1.43 15.21 -15.16
CA GLN A 76 0.04 15.66 -15.20
C GLN A 76 -0.32 16.66 -14.09
N HIS A 77 0.47 16.69 -13.02
CA HIS A 77 0.17 17.38 -11.78
C HIS A 77 1.43 18.02 -11.19
N ASN A 78 1.28 19.10 -10.41
CA ASN A 78 2.39 19.67 -9.65
C ASN A 78 2.63 18.91 -8.32
N PHE A 79 2.35 17.60 -8.30
CA PHE A 79 2.29 16.78 -7.09
C PHE A 79 3.56 16.88 -6.25
N HIS A 80 4.73 16.66 -6.86
CA HIS A 80 6.01 16.73 -6.15
C HIS A 80 6.25 18.08 -5.48
N ARG A 81 5.89 19.17 -6.16
CA ARG A 81 6.03 20.51 -5.61
C ARG A 81 5.06 20.73 -4.43
N GLN A 82 3.78 20.44 -4.62
CA GLN A 82 2.76 20.65 -3.61
C GLN A 82 2.98 19.77 -2.38
N PHE A 83 3.49 18.56 -2.57
CA PHE A 83 3.87 17.66 -1.49
C PHE A 83 5.07 18.21 -0.71
N ASN A 84 6.16 18.55 -1.38
CA ASN A 84 7.39 19.03 -0.72
C ASN A 84 7.23 20.41 -0.07
N GLU A 85 6.20 21.19 -0.46
CA GLU A 85 5.84 22.45 0.22
C GLU A 85 5.19 22.22 1.60
N ARG A 86 4.72 21.00 1.89
CA ARG A 86 3.93 20.68 3.10
C ARG A 86 4.55 19.62 4.00
N PHE A 87 5.37 18.72 3.45
CA PHE A 87 5.85 17.53 4.14
C PHE A 87 7.37 17.38 4.00
N ASP A 88 8.03 16.94 5.07
CA ASP A 88 9.49 16.74 5.09
C ASP A 88 9.90 15.36 4.54
N SER A 89 8.96 14.42 4.52
CA SER A 89 9.17 13.06 4.02
C SER A 89 9.29 13.00 2.50
N LYS A 90 9.90 11.95 1.97
CA LYS A 90 9.86 11.70 0.52
C LYS A 90 8.46 11.24 0.13
N PRO A 91 7.90 11.72 -0.99
CA PRO A 91 6.58 11.28 -1.45
C PRO A 91 6.48 9.74 -1.57
N SER A 92 7.54 9.07 -2.02
CA SER A 92 7.57 7.62 -2.13
C SER A 92 7.38 6.89 -0.80
N GLN A 93 7.84 7.46 0.32
CA GLN A 93 7.67 6.87 1.64
C GLN A 93 6.23 6.93 2.10
N VAL A 94 5.59 8.08 1.94
CA VAL A 94 4.19 8.30 2.31
C VAL A 94 3.25 7.50 1.41
N LEU A 95 3.52 7.46 0.09
CA LEU A 95 2.77 6.60 -0.83
C LEU A 95 2.95 5.10 -0.53
N GLY A 96 4.10 4.70 0.01
CA GLY A 96 4.30 3.33 0.48
C GLY A 96 3.37 2.98 1.66
N MET A 97 3.23 3.88 2.62
CA MET A 97 2.32 3.69 3.76
C MET A 97 0.85 3.67 3.32
N GLN A 98 0.48 4.57 2.41
CA GLN A 98 -0.86 4.60 1.81
C GLN A 98 -1.17 3.30 1.05
N LEU A 99 -0.25 2.82 0.22
CA LEU A 99 -0.39 1.54 -0.47
C LEU A 99 -0.57 0.38 0.51
N TYR A 100 0.21 0.38 1.60
CA TYR A 100 0.09 -0.61 2.64
C TYR A 100 -1.29 -0.58 3.31
N GLU A 101 -1.84 0.60 3.61
CA GLU A 101 -3.20 0.72 4.15
C GLU A 101 -4.23 0.10 3.21
N LEU A 102 -4.20 0.47 1.93
CA LEU A 102 -5.14 -0.04 0.93
C LEU A 102 -5.09 -1.57 0.83
N VAL A 103 -3.87 -2.12 0.81
CA VAL A 103 -3.64 -3.57 0.72
C VAL A 103 -4.05 -4.28 2.03
N ALA A 104 -3.90 -3.65 3.19
CA ALA A 104 -4.37 -4.18 4.48
C ALA A 104 -5.90 -4.08 4.65
N GLY A 105 -6.51 -3.08 4.04
CA GLY A 105 -7.96 -2.87 3.90
C GLY A 105 -8.63 -3.92 3.02
N ASP A 106 -7.91 -4.41 2.02
CA ASP A 106 -8.37 -5.40 1.06
C ASP A 106 -8.29 -6.84 1.61
N SER A 107 -9.45 -7.41 1.92
CA SER A 107 -9.59 -8.75 2.51
C SER A 107 -9.23 -9.92 1.56
N GLU A 108 -8.98 -9.66 0.28
CA GLU A 108 -8.63 -10.69 -0.71
C GLU A 108 -7.10 -10.88 -0.84
N TRP A 109 -6.52 -11.44 0.22
CA TRP A 109 -5.25 -12.21 0.26
C TRP A 109 -4.04 -11.66 -0.52
N TRP A 110 -3.71 -10.38 -0.36
CA TRP A 110 -2.35 -9.94 -0.63
C TRP A 110 -1.39 -10.48 0.45
N VAL A 111 -0.39 -11.24 0.04
CA VAL A 111 0.69 -11.72 0.92
C VAL A 111 1.85 -10.74 0.85
N PHE A 112 2.20 -10.14 2.00
CA PHE A 112 3.33 -9.24 2.15
C PHE A 112 4.64 -10.01 2.33
N LEU A 113 5.64 -9.73 1.49
CA LEU A 113 7.02 -10.20 1.67
C LEU A 113 7.89 -9.06 2.21
N PRO A 114 8.52 -9.22 3.40
CA PRO A 114 9.35 -8.19 3.98
C PRO A 114 10.65 -7.97 3.20
N THR A 115 11.09 -6.71 3.13
CA THR A 115 12.37 -6.32 2.52
C THR A 115 13.50 -6.34 3.54
N GLN A 116 14.75 -6.53 3.09
CA GLN A 116 15.94 -6.67 3.95
C GLN A 116 16.26 -5.46 4.86
N HIS A 117 15.67 -4.27 4.65
CA HIS A 117 15.99 -3.06 5.42
C HIS A 117 14.75 -2.34 5.96
N THR A 118 14.74 -2.06 7.26
CA THR A 118 13.60 -1.53 8.04
C THR A 118 13.17 -0.11 7.69
N GLY A 119 14.08 0.75 7.21
CA GLY A 119 13.76 2.13 6.78
C GLY A 119 13.13 2.23 5.39
N HIS A 120 13.06 1.10 4.67
CA HIS A 120 12.64 0.98 3.27
C HIS A 120 11.39 0.10 3.12
N ALA A 121 10.75 -0.27 4.23
CA ALA A 121 9.83 -1.41 4.31
C ALA A 121 8.62 -1.32 3.38
N PHE A 122 8.11 -0.11 3.10
CA PHE A 122 6.87 0.05 2.31
C PHE A 122 7.10 0.35 0.84
N PRO A 123 8.01 1.27 0.44
CA PRO A 123 8.26 1.51 -0.97
C PRO A 123 8.89 0.32 -1.68
N HIS A 124 9.38 -0.69 -0.97
CA HIS A 124 9.99 -1.88 -1.55
C HIS A 124 9.16 -3.15 -1.27
N ALA A 125 7.99 -3.00 -0.64
CA ALA A 125 7.11 -4.11 -0.35
C ALA A 125 6.73 -4.85 -1.62
N THR A 126 6.62 -6.17 -1.51
CA THR A 126 6.08 -7.01 -2.58
C THR A 126 4.80 -7.66 -2.08
N TYR A 127 3.76 -7.57 -2.89
CA TYR A 127 2.45 -8.15 -2.64
C TYR A 127 2.09 -9.12 -3.76
N PHE A 128 1.54 -10.28 -3.42
CA PHE A 128 1.04 -11.22 -4.42
C PHE A 128 -0.19 -11.96 -3.91
N ILE A 129 -1.04 -12.43 -4.83
CA ILE A 129 -2.22 -13.25 -4.51
C ILE A 129 -1.92 -14.69 -4.92
N PRO A 130 -1.76 -15.63 -3.98
CA PRO A 130 -1.49 -17.02 -4.30
C PRO A 130 -2.80 -17.70 -4.72
N ARG A 131 -3.05 -17.78 -6.04
CA ARG A 131 -4.25 -18.44 -6.59
C ARG A 131 -4.27 -19.97 -6.41
N ASP A 132 -3.11 -20.56 -6.10
CA ASP A 132 -2.93 -22.01 -5.89
C ASP A 132 -2.96 -22.38 -4.39
N ASP A 133 -3.24 -21.42 -3.50
CA ASP A 133 -3.29 -21.67 -2.05
C ASP A 133 -4.59 -22.38 -1.67
N ASP A 134 -4.46 -23.53 -1.03
CA ASP A 134 -5.60 -24.32 -0.54
C ASP A 134 -6.57 -23.53 0.36
N ARG A 135 -6.12 -22.44 1.00
CA ARG A 135 -6.98 -21.55 1.80
C ARG A 135 -7.87 -20.67 0.93
N TYR A 136 -7.35 -20.18 -0.20
CA TYR A 136 -8.11 -19.41 -1.19
C TYR A 136 -9.13 -20.31 -1.90
N VAL A 137 -8.72 -21.52 -2.31
CA VAL A 137 -9.60 -22.53 -2.91
C VAL A 137 -10.76 -22.89 -1.96
N ARG A 138 -10.47 -23.09 -0.66
CA ARG A 138 -11.49 -23.41 0.35
C ARG A 138 -12.47 -22.27 0.64
N LEU A 139 -12.05 -21.01 0.51
CA LEU A 139 -12.91 -19.83 0.72
C LEU A 139 -13.93 -19.67 -0.42
N VAL A 140 -13.49 -19.80 -1.67
CA VAL A 140 -14.36 -19.70 -2.87
C VAL A 140 -15.43 -20.81 -2.86
N HIS A 141 -15.07 -22.03 -2.46
CA HIS A 141 -16.01 -23.15 -2.38
C HIS A 141 -17.06 -23.02 -1.25
N ARG A 142 -16.82 -22.19 -0.23
CA ARG A 142 -17.73 -22.00 0.91
C ARG A 142 -18.84 -20.98 0.65
N ASN A 143 -18.64 -20.07 -0.31
CA ASN A 143 -19.58 -19.01 -0.68
C ASN A 143 -20.41 -19.34 -1.95
N LEU A 144 -20.30 -20.58 -2.45
CA LEU A 144 -21.08 -21.12 -3.57
C LEU A 144 -22.19 -22.10 -3.10
N VAL A 145 -22.57 -22.04 -1.82
CA VAL A 145 -23.67 -22.82 -1.23
C VAL A 145 -24.73 -21.89 -0.67
#